data_AF-A0A0P7DTV0-F1
#
_entry.id   AF-A0A0P7DTV0-F1
#
_cell.length_a   1.000
_cell.length_b   1.000
_cell.length_c   1.000
_cell.angle_alpha   90.00
_cell.angle_beta   90.00
_cell.angle_gamma   90.00
#
_symmetry.space_group_name_H-M   'P 1'
#
loop_
_entity.id
_entity.type
_entity.pdbx_description
1 polymer ?
#
loop_
_entity_poly.entity_id
_entity_poly.type
_entity_poly.pdbx_seq_one_letter_code
_entity_poly.pdbx_strand_id
1 'polypeptide(L)'
;MFDTIDDIYNHIGQAMFDALPNEWDIATLTLLMDKVDVSVTMFQKYLDKSDSKSYQYFSVNKRNGVAYESKVSDAFYALFHIMKKNENDVPWNKARFEMTSEGDFSIDFKYDEDFAWYKSLDIESQEYNDLDIDVINQIKSWEGLPESYPRYWAKRY
;
A
#
# COMPACT_ATOMS: atom_id res chain seq x y z
N MET A 1 13.87 13.46 8.07
CA MET A 1 13.55 13.50 6.63
C MET A 1 12.06 13.73 6.38
N PHE A 2 11.19 13.64 7.39
CA PHE A 2 9.89 14.30 7.39
C PHE A 2 9.65 14.78 8.83
N ASP A 3 9.23 16.03 9.01
CA ASP A 3 9.10 16.61 10.35
C ASP A 3 7.66 16.51 10.87
N THR A 4 6.69 16.45 9.96
CA THR A 4 5.26 16.36 10.26
C THR A 4 4.51 15.37 9.37
N ILE A 5 3.30 15.00 9.77
CA ILE A 5 2.38 14.20 8.94
C ILE A 5 2.04 14.94 7.63
N ASP A 6 1.87 16.26 7.69
CA ASP A 6 1.54 17.07 6.51
C ASP A 6 2.68 17.05 5.48
N ASP A 7 3.94 17.08 5.93
CA ASP A 7 5.10 16.94 5.03
C ASP A 7 5.10 15.60 4.31
N ILE A 8 4.73 14.53 5.02
CA ILE A 8 4.62 13.18 4.46
C ILE A 8 3.51 13.12 3.41
N TYR A 9 2.32 13.63 3.73
CA TYR A 9 1.18 13.60 2.83
C TYR A 9 1.45 14.41 1.56
N ASN A 10 2.02 15.61 1.70
CA ASN A 10 2.43 16.44 0.58
C ASN A 10 3.49 15.75 -0.28
N HIS A 11 4.47 15.09 0.34
CA HIS A 11 5.50 14.36 -0.40
C HIS A 11 4.93 13.20 -1.21
N ILE A 12 4.06 12.37 -0.61
CA ILE A 12 3.41 11.25 -1.30
C ILE A 12 2.53 11.77 -2.43
N GLY A 13 1.68 12.78 -2.16
CA GLY A 13 0.80 13.38 -3.16
C GLY A 13 1.57 13.95 -4.34
N GLN A 14 2.65 14.71 -4.09
CA GLN A 14 3.48 15.26 -5.16
C GLN A 14 4.19 14.17 -5.96
N ALA A 15 4.70 13.12 -5.30
CA ALA A 15 5.34 12.00 -5.99
C ALA A 15 4.35 11.24 -6.90
N MET A 16 3.09 11.10 -6.47
CA MET A 16 2.03 10.57 -7.31
C MET A 16 1.73 11.50 -8.48
N PHE A 17 1.51 12.80 -8.23
CA PHE A 17 1.21 13.79 -9.26
C PHE A 17 2.27 13.84 -10.36
N ASP A 18 3.55 13.87 -9.99
CA ASP A 18 4.68 13.92 -10.93
C ASP A 18 4.83 12.65 -11.78
N ALA A 19 4.27 11.53 -11.32
CA ALA A 19 4.35 10.23 -11.98
C ALA A 19 3.14 9.91 -12.85
N LEU A 20 2.06 10.68 -12.72
CA LEU A 20 0.83 10.53 -13.49
C LEU A 20 0.96 11.21 -14.86
N PRO A 21 0.20 10.77 -15.88
CA PRO A 21 0.12 11.46 -17.16
C PRO A 21 -0.65 12.78 -17.02
N ASN A 22 -0.85 13.50 -18.12
CA ASN A 22 -1.64 14.74 -18.12
C ASN A 22 -3.15 14.48 -17.94
N GLU A 23 -3.66 13.37 -18.47
CA GLU A 23 -5.09 13.04 -18.47
C GLU A 23 -5.36 11.86 -17.53
N TRP A 24 -5.81 12.17 -16.32
CA TRP A 24 -6.23 11.20 -15.31
C TRP A 24 -7.31 11.83 -14.44
N ASP A 25 -8.13 10.99 -13.81
CA ASP A 25 -9.25 11.42 -12.97
C ASP A 25 -9.01 11.11 -11.50
N ILE A 26 -8.80 9.82 -11.19
CA ILE A 26 -8.52 9.31 -9.84
C ILE A 26 -7.28 8.43 -9.89
N ALA A 27 -6.38 8.59 -8.93
CA ALA A 27 -5.19 7.76 -8.75
C ALA A 27 -5.14 7.17 -7.35
N THR A 28 -4.73 5.90 -7.27
CA THR A 28 -4.58 5.17 -6.01
C THR A 28 -3.16 4.62 -5.89
N LEU A 29 -2.55 4.83 -4.74
CA LEU A 29 -1.34 4.15 -4.28
C LEU A 29 -1.69 3.33 -3.03
N THR A 30 -1.71 2.01 -3.17
CA THR A 30 -1.86 1.09 -2.04
C THR A 30 -0.48 0.58 -1.64
N LEU A 31 -0.11 0.81 -0.38
CA LEU A 31 1.10 0.31 0.23
C LEU A 31 0.79 -0.87 1.17
N LEU A 32 1.56 -1.95 1.02
CA LEU A 32 1.62 -3.06 1.97
C LEU A 32 2.96 -3.02 2.71
N MET A 33 2.92 -3.06 4.03
CA MET A 33 4.10 -3.08 4.88
C MET A 33 4.63 -4.51 5.01
N ASP A 34 5.53 -4.93 4.11
CA ASP A 34 6.11 -6.27 4.16
C ASP A 34 7.01 -6.48 5.38
N LYS A 35 7.88 -5.49 5.65
CA LYS A 35 8.74 -5.43 6.84
C LYS A 35 9.12 -3.98 7.10
N VAL A 36 8.75 -3.47 8.27
CA VAL A 36 9.03 -2.09 8.70
C VAL A 36 10.51 -1.76 8.53
N ASP A 37 10.79 -0.59 7.94
CA ASP A 37 12.13 -0.06 7.62
C ASP A 37 12.97 -0.89 6.63
N VAL A 38 12.40 -1.94 6.03
CA VAL A 38 13.15 -2.85 5.14
C VAL A 38 12.49 -2.99 3.78
N SER A 39 11.21 -3.36 3.74
CA SER A 39 10.51 -3.56 2.47
C SER A 39 9.02 -3.23 2.54
N VAL A 40 8.52 -2.75 1.40
CA VAL A 40 7.12 -2.49 1.13
C VAL A 40 6.77 -2.97 -0.27
N THR A 41 5.51 -3.33 -0.47
CA THR A 41 4.92 -3.56 -1.80
C THR A 41 3.98 -2.40 -2.12
N MET A 42 4.04 -1.85 -3.33
CA MET A 42 3.19 -0.75 -3.76
C MET A 42 2.42 -1.10 -5.03
N PHE A 43 1.09 -1.02 -4.96
CA PHE A 43 0.20 -1.11 -6.12
C PHE A 43 -0.28 0.28 -6.52
N GLN A 44 -0.06 0.65 -7.77
CA GLN A 44 -0.18 2.03 -8.24
C GLN A 44 -0.97 2.06 -9.53
N LYS A 45 -2.16 2.67 -9.48
CA LYS A 45 -3.09 2.70 -10.61
C LYS A 45 -3.87 4.00 -10.70
N TYR A 46 -4.36 4.33 -11.88
CA TYR A 46 -5.22 5.49 -12.10
C TYR A 46 -6.31 5.20 -13.13
N LEU A 47 -7.37 6.01 -13.12
CA LEU A 47 -8.38 6.06 -14.17
C LEU A 47 -8.06 7.20 -15.13
N ASP A 48 -8.12 6.92 -16.43
CA ASP A 48 -7.97 7.92 -17.48
C ASP A 48 -9.28 8.73 -17.61
N LYS A 49 -9.19 10.03 -17.85
CA LYS A 49 -10.38 10.90 -18.05
C LYS A 49 -11.18 10.52 -19.29
N SER A 50 -10.51 10.02 -20.32
CA SER A 50 -11.11 9.62 -21.60
C SER A 50 -11.64 8.19 -21.59
N ASP A 51 -11.11 7.31 -20.72
CA ASP A 51 -11.57 5.94 -20.52
C ASP A 51 -11.67 5.59 -19.03
N SER A 52 -12.82 5.90 -18.45
CA SER A 52 -13.12 5.61 -17.05
C SER A 52 -13.43 4.13 -16.77
N LYS A 53 -13.31 3.24 -17.75
CA LYS A 53 -13.69 1.82 -17.60
C LYS A 53 -12.55 0.93 -17.13
N SER A 54 -11.30 1.36 -17.33
CA SER A 54 -10.14 0.53 -17.04
C SER A 54 -9.08 1.30 -16.25
N TYR A 55 -8.52 0.62 -15.25
CA TYR A 55 -7.38 1.16 -14.52
C TYR A 55 -6.11 0.97 -15.35
N GLN A 56 -5.32 2.04 -15.42
CA GLN A 56 -3.96 2.06 -15.94
C GLN A 56 -2.96 2.05 -14.79
N TYR A 57 -1.70 1.70 -15.07
CA TYR A 57 -0.64 1.64 -14.05
C TYR A 57 0.31 2.82 -14.15
N PHE A 58 0.79 3.30 -13.01
CA PHE A 58 1.86 4.30 -12.92
C PHE A 58 2.91 3.86 -11.89
N SER A 59 3.98 4.64 -11.74
CA SER A 59 4.99 4.38 -10.71
C SER A 59 5.58 5.68 -10.20
N VAL A 60 5.45 5.96 -8.90
CA VAL A 60 6.12 7.08 -8.20
C VAL A 60 7.63 7.04 -8.37
N ASN A 61 8.20 5.86 -8.63
CA ASN A 61 9.63 5.68 -8.92
C ASN A 61 9.96 5.85 -10.42
N LYS A 62 9.08 6.51 -11.18
CA LYS A 62 9.32 6.92 -12.55
C LYS A 62 8.86 8.36 -12.74
N ARG A 63 9.66 9.14 -13.46
CA ARG A 63 9.28 10.48 -13.95
C ARG A 63 9.63 10.57 -15.42
N ASN A 64 8.64 10.96 -16.25
CA ASN A 64 8.80 11.04 -17.70
C ASN A 64 9.37 9.75 -18.33
N GLY A 65 8.96 8.59 -17.80
CA GLY A 65 9.43 7.27 -18.27
C GLY A 65 10.82 6.84 -17.77
N VAL A 66 11.54 7.68 -17.02
CA VAL A 66 12.88 7.38 -16.48
C VAL A 66 12.78 6.99 -15.00
N ALA A 67 13.62 6.04 -14.57
CA ALA A 67 13.72 5.66 -13.16
C ALA A 67 14.04 6.87 -12.27
N TYR A 68 13.33 6.97 -11.16
CA TYR A 68 13.45 8.05 -10.19
C TYR A 68 13.32 7.48 -8.77
N GLU A 69 14.11 7.98 -7.83
CA GLU A 69 14.02 7.56 -6.43
C GLU A 69 13.11 8.53 -5.68
N SER A 70 11.83 8.15 -5.55
CA SER A 70 10.83 9.04 -4.96
C SER A 70 10.92 9.20 -3.45
N LYS A 71 11.50 8.21 -2.75
CA LYS A 71 11.48 8.12 -1.27
C LYS A 71 10.09 7.94 -0.66
N VAL A 72 9.09 7.55 -1.45
CA VAL A 72 7.74 7.25 -0.95
C VAL A 72 7.72 6.12 0.08
N SER A 73 8.55 5.08 -0.07
CA SER A 73 8.70 4.03 0.96
C SER A 73 9.14 4.61 2.31
N ASP A 74 10.09 5.54 2.29
CA ASP A 74 10.66 6.15 3.48
C ASP A 74 9.65 7.08 4.16
N ALA A 75 8.81 7.74 3.36
CA ALA A 75 7.68 8.53 3.84
C ALA A 75 6.65 7.66 4.58
N PHE A 76 6.32 6.47 4.05
CA PHE A 76 5.43 5.53 4.74
C PHE A 76 6.04 4.94 6.01
N TYR A 77 7.35 4.69 6.06
CA TYR A 77 8.02 4.29 7.31
C TYR A 77 7.95 5.41 8.35
N ALA A 78 8.25 6.64 7.97
CA ALA A 78 8.13 7.79 8.88
C ALA A 78 6.70 7.93 9.41
N LEU A 79 5.70 7.76 8.55
CA LEU A 79 4.29 7.81 8.93
C LEU A 79 3.91 6.69 9.92
N PHE A 80 4.39 5.48 9.66
CA PHE A 80 4.20 4.34 10.56
C PHE A 80 4.77 4.65 11.95
N HIS A 81 5.98 5.21 12.03
CA HIS A 81 6.62 5.55 13.30
C HIS A 81 5.91 6.70 14.04
N ILE A 82 5.42 7.72 13.33
CA ILE A 82 4.66 8.83 13.93
C ILE A 82 3.35 8.33 14.54
N MET A 83 2.66 7.40 13.87
CA MET A 83 1.38 6.86 14.33
C MET A 83 1.53 5.83 15.46
N LYS A 84 2.76 5.36 15.71
CA LYS A 84 3.05 4.34 16.71
C LYS A 84 2.96 4.92 18.12
N LYS A 85 2.13 4.33 18.98
CA LYS A 85 1.95 4.80 20.36
C LYS A 85 3.09 4.39 21.30
N ASN A 86 3.70 3.23 21.06
CA ASN A 86 4.81 2.66 21.84
C ASN A 86 5.51 1.57 21.03
N GLU A 87 6.63 1.03 21.52
CA GLU A 87 7.48 0.08 20.79
C GLU A 87 6.78 -1.21 20.30
N ASN A 88 5.72 -1.64 20.98
CA ASN A 88 4.98 -2.87 20.64
C ASN A 88 3.75 -2.61 19.76
N ASP A 89 3.41 -1.34 19.51
CA ASP A 89 2.24 -0.97 18.71
C ASP A 89 2.50 -1.19 17.21
N VAL A 90 1.51 -1.68 16.49
CA VAL A 90 1.54 -1.82 15.02
C VAL A 90 0.32 -1.08 14.47
N PRO A 91 0.46 0.23 14.18
CA PRO A 91 -0.69 1.09 13.90
C PRO A 91 -1.47 0.68 12.64
N TRP A 92 -0.79 0.09 11.66
CA TRP A 92 -1.38 -0.43 10.42
C TRP A 92 -0.37 -1.32 9.69
N ASN A 93 -0.83 -2.13 8.74
CA ASN A 93 0.05 -2.87 7.82
C ASN A 93 -0.33 -2.67 6.35
N LYS A 94 -1.41 -1.92 6.09
CA LYS A 94 -1.78 -1.41 4.77
C LYS A 94 -2.18 0.06 4.87
N ALA A 95 -1.79 0.82 3.86
CA ALA A 95 -2.22 2.20 3.67
C ALA A 95 -2.66 2.39 2.22
N ARG A 96 -3.67 3.23 1.98
CA ARG A 96 -4.13 3.58 0.64
C ARG A 96 -4.24 5.10 0.54
N PHE A 97 -3.43 5.66 -0.35
CA PHE A 97 -3.50 7.07 -0.72
C PHE A 97 -4.31 7.19 -2.00
N GLU A 98 -5.34 8.01 -1.98
CA GLU A 98 -6.16 8.30 -3.14
C GLU A 98 -6.13 9.80 -3.42
N MET A 99 -5.99 10.17 -4.68
CA MET A 99 -5.95 11.56 -5.12
C MET A 99 -6.81 11.72 -6.37
N THR A 100 -7.50 12.85 -6.48
CA THR A 100 -8.24 13.26 -7.66
C THR A 100 -7.45 14.28 -8.47
N SER A 101 -7.78 14.41 -9.75
CA SER A 101 -7.12 15.37 -10.66
C SER A 101 -7.31 16.84 -10.30
N GLU A 102 -8.20 17.13 -9.36
CA GLU A 102 -8.47 18.47 -8.83
C GLU A 102 -7.60 18.81 -7.61
N GLY A 103 -6.82 17.83 -7.10
CA GLY A 103 -5.92 18.00 -5.97
C GLY A 103 -6.50 17.56 -4.62
N ASP A 104 -7.76 17.12 -4.57
CA ASP A 104 -8.31 16.49 -3.38
C ASP A 104 -7.65 15.14 -3.14
N PHE A 105 -7.32 14.85 -1.88
CA PHE A 105 -6.75 13.56 -1.52
C PHE A 105 -7.36 13.01 -0.22
N SER A 106 -7.24 11.69 -0.07
CA SER A 106 -7.55 10.99 1.16
C SER A 106 -6.51 9.91 1.42
N ILE A 107 -6.39 9.52 2.69
CA ILE A 107 -5.53 8.42 3.10
C ILE A 107 -6.27 7.54 4.09
N ASP A 108 -6.35 6.26 3.76
CA ASP A 108 -6.92 5.22 4.62
C ASP A 108 -5.82 4.33 5.16
N PHE A 109 -6.01 3.86 6.40
CA PHE A 109 -5.14 2.87 7.02
C PHE A 109 -5.97 1.70 7.52
N LYS A 110 -5.38 0.51 7.46
CA LYS A 110 -5.93 -0.64 8.18
C LYS A 110 -4.84 -1.57 8.68
N TYR A 111 -5.17 -2.27 9.75
CA TYR A 111 -4.46 -3.47 10.16
C TYR A 111 -5.23 -4.68 9.65
N ASP A 112 -4.59 -5.48 8.81
CA ASP A 112 -5.14 -6.67 8.19
C ASP A 112 -4.46 -7.91 8.79
N GLU A 113 -5.18 -8.64 9.64
CA GLU A 113 -4.66 -9.81 10.36
C GLU A 113 -4.21 -10.92 9.41
N ASP A 114 -4.91 -11.10 8.29
CA ASP A 114 -4.57 -12.13 7.29
C ASP A 114 -3.24 -11.78 6.60
N PHE A 115 -3.00 -10.49 6.32
CA PHE A 115 -1.72 -10.04 5.81
C PHE A 115 -0.60 -10.20 6.85
N ALA A 116 -0.86 -9.87 8.12
CA ALA A 116 0.12 -10.06 9.20
C ALA A 116 0.51 -11.54 9.36
N TRP A 117 -0.47 -12.45 9.33
CA TRP A 117 -0.24 -13.89 9.35
C TRP A 117 0.58 -14.34 8.13
N TYR A 118 0.18 -13.93 6.92
CA TYR A 118 0.91 -14.29 5.69
C TYR A 118 2.38 -13.87 5.75
N LYS A 119 2.69 -12.68 6.30
CA LYS A 119 4.07 -12.21 6.47
C LYS A 119 4.86 -12.94 7.57
N SER A 120 4.18 -13.64 8.47
CA SER A 120 4.81 -14.45 9.52
C SER A 120 5.20 -15.85 9.06
N LEU A 121 4.69 -16.30 7.91
CA LEU A 121 5.01 -17.62 7.36
C LEU A 121 6.46 -17.70 6.93
N ASP A 122 7.07 -18.86 7.18
CA ASP A 122 8.34 -19.24 6.56
C ASP A 122 8.08 -19.60 5.09
N ILE A 123 8.83 -18.99 4.18
CA ILE A 123 8.69 -19.19 2.73
C ILE A 123 8.97 -20.64 2.32
N GLU A 124 9.76 -21.37 3.12
CA GLU A 124 10.05 -22.78 2.89
C GLU A 124 9.05 -23.73 3.60
N SER A 125 8.07 -23.19 4.33
CA SER A 125 7.08 -24.01 5.03
C SER A 125 6.06 -24.63 4.08
N GLN A 126 5.56 -25.81 4.44
CA GLN A 126 4.44 -26.43 3.73
C GLN A 126 3.19 -25.53 3.74
N GLU A 127 2.94 -24.82 4.84
CA GLU A 127 1.82 -23.87 4.96
C GLU A 127 1.90 -22.75 3.91
N TYR A 128 3.10 -22.21 3.66
CA TYR A 128 3.31 -21.23 2.59
C TYR A 128 3.12 -21.86 1.20
N ASN A 129 3.66 -23.07 0.97
CA ASN A 129 3.61 -23.73 -0.32
C ASN A 129 2.20 -24.21 -0.71
N ASP A 130 1.35 -24.50 0.28
CA ASP A 130 -0.04 -24.93 0.06
C ASP A 130 -1.01 -23.76 -0.18
N LEU A 131 -0.55 -22.51 0.00
CA LEU A 131 -1.39 -21.34 -0.24
C LEU A 131 -1.66 -21.14 -1.73
N ASP A 132 -2.95 -21.11 -2.06
CA ASP A 132 -3.40 -20.74 -3.40
C ASP A 132 -2.98 -19.29 -3.73
N ILE A 133 -2.48 -19.09 -4.96
CA ILE A 133 -2.10 -17.77 -5.46
C ILE A 133 -3.26 -16.78 -5.41
N ASP A 134 -4.50 -17.23 -5.60
CA ASP A 134 -5.68 -16.37 -5.53
C ASP A 134 -5.93 -15.90 -4.10
N VAL A 135 -5.66 -16.75 -3.11
CA VAL A 135 -5.74 -16.40 -1.68
C VAL A 135 -4.64 -15.39 -1.35
N ILE A 136 -3.41 -15.60 -1.82
CA ILE A 136 -2.30 -14.65 -1.62
C ILE A 136 -2.63 -13.29 -2.25
N ASN A 137 -3.17 -13.29 -3.48
CA ASN A 137 -3.57 -12.06 -4.17
C ASN A 137 -4.69 -11.33 -3.41
N GLN A 138 -5.67 -12.07 -2.89
CA GLN A 138 -6.75 -11.50 -2.10
C GLN A 138 -6.23 -10.93 -0.77
N ILE A 139 -5.34 -11.65 -0.07
CA ILE A 139 -4.64 -11.16 1.13
C ILE A 139 -3.86 -9.88 0.82
N LYS A 140 -3.21 -9.77 -0.35
CA LYS A 140 -2.46 -8.58 -0.77
C LYS A 140 -3.35 -7.45 -1.30
N SER A 141 -4.62 -7.72 -1.60
CA SER A 141 -5.56 -6.69 -2.04
C SER A 141 -5.89 -5.71 -0.90
N TRP A 142 -6.41 -4.54 -1.25
CA TRP A 142 -6.94 -3.61 -0.25
C TRP A 142 -8.11 -4.21 0.52
N GLU A 143 -9.01 -4.95 -0.15
CA GLU A 143 -10.18 -5.53 0.51
C GLU A 143 -9.77 -6.60 1.53
N GLY A 144 -8.74 -7.39 1.24
CA GLY A 144 -8.35 -8.53 2.06
C GLY A 144 -9.29 -9.72 1.85
N LEU A 145 -9.14 -10.78 2.63
CA LEU A 145 -10.01 -11.95 2.53
C LEU A 145 -11.42 -11.63 3.06
N PRO A 146 -12.49 -12.13 2.41
CA PRO A 146 -13.84 -11.92 2.92
C PRO A 146 -14.00 -12.57 4.31
N GLU A 147 -14.88 -12.03 5.14
CA GLU A 147 -15.15 -12.57 6.48
C GLU A 147 -15.59 -14.04 6.45
N SER A 148 -16.29 -14.44 5.39
CA SER A 148 -16.74 -15.82 5.17
C SER A 148 -15.62 -16.81 4.83
N TYR A 149 -14.41 -16.33 4.50
CA TYR A 149 -13.28 -17.19 4.17
C TYR A 149 -12.80 -17.94 5.44
N PRO A 150 -12.60 -19.27 5.38
CA PRO A 150 -12.13 -20.03 6.53
C PRO A 150 -10.68 -19.68 6.87
N ARG A 151 -10.49 -19.00 8.01
CA ARG A 151 -9.17 -18.63 8.56
C ARG A 151 -8.68 -19.72 9.50
N TYR A 152 -7.99 -20.71 8.96
CA TYR A 152 -7.44 -21.80 9.78
C TYR A 152 -6.39 -21.32 10.79
N TRP A 153 -5.74 -20.19 10.50
CA TRP A 153 -4.76 -19.52 11.35
C TRP A 153 -5.34 -18.66 12.48
N ALA A 154 -6.62 -18.27 12.39
CA ALA A 154 -7.29 -17.52 13.46
C ALA A 154 -7.61 -18.41 14.68
N LYS A 155 -7.51 -19.73 14.53
CA LYS A 155 -7.63 -20.69 15.64
C LYS A 155 -6.29 -20.84 16.36
N ARG A 156 -5.88 -19.82 17.10
CA ARG A 156 -4.86 -19.98 18.14
C ARG A 156 -5.55 -19.84 19.50
N TYR A 157 -5.50 -20.91 20.28
CA TYR A 157 -5.96 -20.98 21.67
C TYR A 157 -5.12 -20.06 22.57
#